data_AF-A0A3M1JH39-F1
#
_entry.id   AF-A0A3M1JH39-F1
#
_cell.length_a   1.000
_cell.length_b   1.000
_cell.length_c   1.000
_cell.angle_alpha   90.00
_cell.angle_beta   90.00
_cell.angle_gamma   90.00
#
_symmetry.space_group_name_H-M   'P 1'
#
loop_
_entity.id
_entity.type
_entity.pdbx_description
1 polymer ?
#
loop_
_entity_poly.entity_id
_entity_poly.type
_entity_poly.pdbx_seq_one_letter_code
_entity_poly.pdbx_strand_id
1 'polypeptide(L)'
;TYFVRDGNHRVSVARQLEMPTIEAEVWEYPTRVPLEPDDDLDDLLIRAEYLEFLQDTRLDRLRPEQRIILTLPGGYWELEEAIAVHRHWESLARGEDIPWPEAVTHWYDTVYLPLVEKIQQQDILSFFPGRTDADLVVWVLRHWEKLERDEGGEEILPDEAVEDFAERTRHNPLRRLLAWLQRRVMGAPVEQE
;
A
#
# COMPACT_ATOMS: atom_id res chain seq x y z
N THR A 1 -15.67 -17.17 -7.19
CA THR A 1 -16.29 -16.43 -8.31
C THR A 1 -15.66 -16.87 -9.61
N TYR A 2 -16.41 -16.84 -10.71
CA TYR A 2 -15.91 -17.17 -12.05
C TYR A 2 -15.96 -15.93 -12.94
N PHE A 3 -14.88 -15.68 -13.68
CA PHE A 3 -14.83 -14.63 -14.69
C PHE A 3 -15.19 -15.20 -16.07
N VAL A 4 -16.10 -14.54 -16.79
CA VAL A 4 -16.51 -14.98 -18.13
C VAL A 4 -15.50 -14.47 -19.15
N ARG A 5 -14.58 -15.35 -19.55
CA ARG A 5 -13.59 -15.05 -20.60
C ARG A 5 -14.22 -14.99 -22.00
N ASP A 6 -15.13 -15.91 -22.30
CA ASP A 6 -15.84 -15.98 -23.58
C ASP A 6 -17.28 -16.47 -23.35
N GLY A 7 -18.21 -16.09 -24.23
CA GLY A 7 -19.62 -16.48 -24.14
C GLY A 7 -20.52 -15.53 -23.33
N ASN A 8 -20.16 -14.25 -23.19
CA ASN A 8 -20.98 -13.25 -22.50
C ASN A 8 -22.46 -13.22 -22.95
N HIS A 9 -22.72 -13.39 -24.25
CA HIS A 9 -24.09 -13.49 -24.77
C HIS A 9 -24.86 -14.70 -24.21
N ARG A 10 -24.22 -15.87 -24.12
CA ARG A 10 -24.83 -17.08 -23.56
C ARG A 10 -25.15 -16.90 -22.08
N VAL A 11 -24.25 -16.28 -21.32
CA VAL A 11 -24.45 -15.97 -19.90
C VAL A 11 -25.61 -14.99 -19.71
N SER A 12 -25.68 -13.94 -20.54
CA SER A 12 -26.78 -12.97 -20.49
C SER A 12 -28.14 -13.60 -20.79
N VAL A 13 -28.24 -14.49 -21.78
CA VAL A 13 -29.47 -15.23 -22.08
C VAL A 13 -29.84 -16.18 -20.94
N ALA A 14 -28.88 -16.93 -20.39
CA ALA A 14 -29.14 -17.83 -19.27
C ALA A 14 -29.65 -17.06 -18.03
N ARG A 15 -29.12 -15.86 -17.76
CA ARG A 15 -29.63 -14.96 -16.72
C ARG A 15 -31.06 -14.48 -17.00
N GLN A 16 -31.37 -14.07 -18.23
CA GLN A 16 -32.73 -13.65 -18.60
C GLN A 16 -33.76 -14.78 -18.48
N LEU A 17 -33.33 -16.02 -18.71
CA LEU A 17 -34.15 -17.21 -18.56
C LEU A 17 -34.17 -17.77 -17.13
N GLU A 18 -33.58 -17.05 -16.16
CA GLU A 18 -33.50 -17.44 -14.74
C GLU A 18 -32.94 -18.86 -14.52
N MET A 19 -32.02 -19.29 -15.40
CA MET A 19 -31.43 -20.61 -15.30
C MET A 19 -30.51 -20.68 -14.07
N PRO A 20 -30.66 -21.68 -13.19
CA PRO A 20 -29.86 -21.77 -11.97
C PRO A 20 -28.40 -22.18 -12.21
N THR A 21 -28.10 -22.77 -13.37
CA THR A 21 -26.77 -23.25 -13.74
C THR A 21 -26.51 -23.04 -15.24
N ILE A 22 -25.23 -22.97 -15.61
CA ILE A 22 -24.77 -22.95 -16.99
C ILE A 22 -23.55 -23.87 -17.13
N GLU A 23 -23.50 -24.62 -18.22
CA GLU A 23 -22.33 -25.43 -18.55
C GLU A 23 -21.18 -24.52 -19.01
N ALA A 24 -20.01 -24.70 -18.41
CA ALA A 24 -18.81 -23.93 -18.69
C ALA A 24 -17.55 -24.79 -18.57
N GLU A 25 -16.54 -24.46 -19.38
CA GLU A 25 -15.19 -24.98 -19.21
C GLU A 25 -14.44 -24.06 -18.25
N VAL A 26 -13.98 -24.61 -17.12
CA VAL A 26 -13.35 -23.85 -16.05
C VAL A 26 -11.84 -24.02 -16.13
N TRP A 27 -11.14 -22.89 -16.22
CA TRP A 27 -9.68 -22.83 -16.19
C TRP A 27 -9.24 -22.13 -14.92
N GLU A 28 -8.28 -22.72 -14.21
CA GLU A 28 -7.62 -22.05 -13.09
C GLU A 28 -6.56 -21.09 -13.63
N TYR A 29 -6.64 -19.82 -13.23
CA TYR A 29 -5.65 -18.81 -13.58
C TYR A 29 -4.92 -18.37 -12.30
N PRO A 30 -3.72 -18.91 -12.02
CA PRO A 30 -2.97 -18.51 -10.84
C PRO A 30 -2.50 -17.06 -11.02
N THR A 31 -3.07 -16.14 -10.24
CA THR A 31 -2.60 -14.76 -10.15
C THR A 31 -1.60 -14.62 -9.00
N ARG A 32 -0.60 -13.76 -9.20
CA ARG A 32 0.40 -13.46 -8.15
C ARG A 32 -0.23 -12.80 -6.92
N VAL A 33 -1.26 -11.99 -7.17
CA VAL A 33 -2.14 -11.39 -6.16
C VAL A 33 -3.53 -11.99 -6.38
N PRO A 34 -4.07 -12.81 -5.46
CA PRO A 34 -5.41 -13.39 -5.59
C PRO A 34 -6.50 -12.32 -5.75
N LEU A 35 -7.63 -12.66 -6.34
CA LEU A 35 -8.84 -11.82 -6.36
C LEU A 35 -9.94 -12.54 -5.57
N GLU A 36 -10.68 -11.81 -4.75
CA GLU A 36 -11.78 -12.37 -3.95
C GLU A 36 -13.14 -12.07 -4.59
N PRO A 37 -14.15 -12.95 -4.42
CA PRO A 37 -15.51 -12.76 -4.92
C PRO A 37 -16.20 -11.44 -4.61
N ASP A 38 -15.84 -10.85 -3.46
CA ASP A 38 -16.46 -9.70 -2.83
C ASP A 38 -15.61 -8.43 -2.93
N ASP A 39 -14.49 -8.48 -3.67
CA ASP A 39 -13.67 -7.30 -3.97
C ASP A 39 -14.52 -6.21 -4.63
N ASP A 40 -14.48 -5.01 -4.07
CA ASP A 40 -15.04 -3.81 -4.68
C ASP A 40 -14.03 -3.12 -5.62
N LEU A 41 -14.38 -1.95 -6.15
CA LEU A 41 -13.49 -1.22 -7.07
C LEU A 41 -12.19 -0.75 -6.38
N ASP A 42 -12.27 -0.36 -5.10
CA ASP A 42 -11.09 0.06 -4.34
C ASP A 42 -10.17 -1.15 -4.12
N ASP A 43 -10.73 -2.32 -3.79
CA ASP A 43 -9.97 -3.56 -3.61
C ASP A 43 -9.25 -3.99 -4.89
N LEU A 44 -9.94 -3.90 -6.04
CA LEU A 44 -9.34 -4.20 -7.34
C LEU A 44 -8.18 -3.25 -7.67
N LEU A 45 -8.31 -1.96 -7.34
CA LEU A 45 -7.25 -0.97 -7.53
C LEU A 45 -6.05 -1.28 -6.64
N ILE A 46 -6.25 -1.54 -5.35
CA ILE A 46 -5.19 -1.89 -4.40
C ILE A 46 -4.44 -3.15 -4.87
N ARG A 47 -5.16 -4.17 -5.36
CA ARG A 47 -4.55 -5.41 -5.86
C ARG A 47 -3.77 -5.20 -7.15
N ALA A 48 -4.25 -4.32 -8.05
CA ALA A 48 -3.52 -3.94 -9.26
C ALA A 48 -2.21 -3.21 -8.91
N GLU A 49 -2.26 -2.23 -8.01
CA GLU A 49 -1.08 -1.53 -7.50
C GLU A 49 -0.10 -2.50 -6.83
N TYR A 50 -0.60 -3.44 -6.02
CA TYR A 50 0.28 -4.44 -5.40
C TYR A 50 0.97 -5.33 -6.42
N LEU A 51 0.26 -5.69 -7.49
CA LEU A 51 0.81 -6.50 -8.56
C LEU A 51 1.94 -5.75 -9.29
N GLU A 52 1.75 -4.47 -9.59
CA GLU A 52 2.77 -3.59 -10.20
C GLU A 52 3.99 -3.46 -9.27
N PHE A 53 3.75 -3.18 -7.99
CA PHE A 53 4.78 -3.13 -6.96
C PHE A 53 5.64 -4.39 -6.92
N LEU A 54 5.02 -5.57 -6.93
CA LEU A 54 5.76 -6.83 -6.93
C LEU A 54 6.46 -7.10 -8.27
N GLN A 55 5.96 -6.59 -9.40
CA GLN A 55 6.64 -6.71 -10.69
C GLN A 55 7.93 -5.90 -10.70
N ASP A 56 7.87 -4.67 -10.21
CA ASP A 56 8.99 -3.73 -10.27
C ASP A 56 10.04 -4.01 -9.18
N THR A 57 9.59 -4.28 -7.96
CA THR A 57 10.50 -4.54 -6.82
C THR A 57 10.97 -5.99 -6.77
N ARG A 58 10.15 -6.95 -7.26
CA ARG A 58 10.34 -8.40 -7.07
C ARG A 58 10.49 -8.80 -5.59
N LEU A 59 9.93 -8.02 -4.68
CA LEU A 59 10.15 -8.18 -3.25
C LEU A 59 9.67 -9.54 -2.72
N ASP A 60 8.55 -10.07 -3.21
CA ASP A 60 8.06 -11.42 -2.94
C ASP A 60 9.05 -12.54 -3.30
N ARG A 61 10.02 -12.29 -4.19
CA ARG A 61 11.09 -13.25 -4.51
C ARG A 61 12.36 -12.99 -3.71
N LEU A 62 12.67 -11.71 -3.47
CA LEU A 62 13.87 -11.28 -2.76
C LEU A 62 13.75 -11.45 -1.24
N ARG A 63 12.51 -11.34 -0.71
CA ARG A 63 12.11 -11.50 0.70
C ARG A 63 10.76 -12.25 0.72
N PRO A 64 10.76 -13.59 0.57
CA PRO A 64 9.52 -14.39 0.50
C PRO A 64 8.59 -14.25 1.72
N GLU A 65 9.16 -13.91 2.88
CA GLU A 65 8.44 -13.73 4.13
C GLU A 65 7.83 -12.32 4.28
N GLN A 66 8.02 -11.43 3.29
CA GLN A 66 7.49 -10.07 3.35
C GLN A 66 5.97 -10.05 3.52
N ARG A 67 5.48 -9.06 4.28
CA ARG A 67 4.06 -8.82 4.51
C ARG A 67 3.71 -7.35 4.37
N ILE A 68 3.84 -6.83 3.15
CA ILE A 68 3.36 -5.48 2.82
C ILE A 68 1.95 -5.61 2.27
N ILE A 69 0.95 -5.44 3.13
CA ILE A 69 -0.47 -5.47 2.77
C ILE A 69 -1.07 -4.11 3.05
N LEU A 70 -1.38 -3.33 2.02
CA LEU A 70 -2.05 -2.04 2.16
C LEU A 70 -3.56 -2.18 2.02
N THR A 71 -4.29 -1.29 2.68
CA THR A 71 -5.76 -1.25 2.67
C THR A 71 -6.30 0.06 2.08
N LEU A 72 -5.42 0.83 1.44
CA LEU A 72 -5.74 2.07 0.75
C LEU A 72 -5.06 2.13 -0.61
N PRO A 73 -5.74 2.65 -1.64
CA PRO A 73 -5.12 2.89 -2.92
C PRO A 73 -4.06 3.99 -2.83
N GLY A 74 -3.11 3.95 -3.77
CA GLY A 74 -1.96 4.83 -3.90
C GLY A 74 -0.78 4.51 -3.00
N GLY A 75 -0.94 3.65 -1.99
CA GLY A 75 0.12 3.44 -1.00
C GLY A 75 1.34 2.70 -1.54
N TYR A 76 1.17 1.78 -2.51
CA TYR A 76 2.32 1.04 -3.07
C TYR A 76 3.24 1.93 -3.89
N TRP A 77 2.68 2.88 -4.65
CA TRP A 77 3.45 3.90 -5.37
C TRP A 77 4.37 4.69 -4.42
N GLU A 78 3.85 5.06 -3.25
CA GLU A 78 4.63 5.81 -2.25
C GLU A 78 5.75 4.98 -1.63
N LEU A 79 5.56 3.66 -1.49
CA LEU A 79 6.64 2.78 -1.07
C LEU A 79 7.72 2.67 -2.14
N GLU A 80 7.37 2.64 -3.43
CA GLU A 80 8.36 2.66 -4.52
C GLU A 80 9.15 3.97 -4.55
N GLU A 81 8.46 5.09 -4.37
CA GLU A 81 9.09 6.40 -4.27
C GLU A 81 10.06 6.45 -3.07
N ALA A 82 9.65 5.94 -1.91
CA ALA A 82 10.52 5.82 -0.74
C ALA A 82 11.76 4.95 -1.00
N ILE A 83 11.62 3.82 -1.72
CA ILE A 83 12.75 2.98 -2.12
C ILE A 83 13.68 3.74 -3.09
N ALA A 84 13.12 4.51 -4.02
CA ALA A 84 13.91 5.30 -4.98
C ALA A 84 14.70 6.42 -4.29
N VAL A 85 14.08 7.12 -3.34
CA VAL A 85 14.75 8.12 -2.50
C VAL A 85 15.84 7.48 -1.65
N HIS A 86 15.55 6.35 -1.01
CA HIS A 86 16.53 5.57 -0.24
C HIS A 86 17.73 5.16 -1.08
N ARG A 87 17.49 4.64 -2.28
CA ARG A 87 18.56 4.30 -3.24
C ARG A 87 19.43 5.50 -3.56
N HIS A 88 18.82 6.67 -3.80
CA HIS A 88 19.55 7.87 -4.15
C HIS A 88 20.54 8.28 -3.05
N TRP A 89 20.08 8.33 -1.80
CA TRP A 89 20.93 8.68 -0.66
C TRP A 89 22.03 7.65 -0.39
N GLU A 90 21.70 6.36 -0.45
CA GLU A 90 22.70 5.30 -0.28
C GLU A 90 23.75 5.34 -1.40
N SER A 91 23.36 5.58 -2.65
CA SER A 91 24.32 5.73 -3.76
C SER A 91 25.27 6.91 -3.53
N LEU A 92 24.76 8.04 -3.03
CA LEU A 92 25.59 9.20 -2.68
C LEU A 92 26.56 8.87 -1.54
N ALA A 93 26.09 8.19 -0.49
CA ALA A 93 26.91 7.81 0.66
C ALA A 93 28.04 6.83 0.29
N ARG A 94 27.76 5.87 -0.61
CA ARG A 94 28.75 4.89 -1.08
C ARG A 94 29.64 5.42 -2.20
N GLY A 95 29.21 6.48 -2.89
CA GLY A 95 29.92 7.04 -4.04
C GLY A 95 29.80 6.17 -5.30
N GLU A 96 28.81 5.28 -5.37
CA GLU A 96 28.56 4.40 -6.51
C GLU A 96 27.06 4.12 -6.68
N ASP A 97 26.64 3.76 -7.89
CA ASP A 97 25.24 3.45 -8.18
C ASP A 97 24.84 2.08 -7.61
N ILE A 98 23.79 2.08 -6.79
CA ILE A 98 23.25 0.85 -6.21
C ILE A 98 22.22 0.22 -7.15
N PRO A 99 22.32 -1.09 -7.46
CA PRO A 99 21.31 -1.81 -8.22
C PRO A 99 19.93 -1.75 -7.56
N TRP A 100 18.88 -1.59 -8.36
CA TRP A 100 17.49 -1.53 -7.85
C TRP A 100 17.11 -2.68 -6.89
N PRO A 101 17.40 -3.97 -7.19
CA PRO A 101 17.06 -5.06 -6.28
C PRO A 101 17.79 -4.98 -4.92
N GLU A 102 19.02 -4.45 -4.92
CA GLU A 102 19.77 -4.23 -3.68
C GLU A 102 19.12 -3.13 -2.84
N ALA A 103 18.77 -2.01 -3.47
CA ALA A 103 18.07 -0.91 -2.80
C ALA A 103 16.71 -1.34 -2.22
N VAL A 104 15.93 -2.13 -2.96
CA VAL A 104 14.66 -2.71 -2.50
C VAL A 104 14.88 -3.52 -1.22
N THR A 105 15.85 -4.44 -1.23
CA THR A 105 16.11 -5.28 -0.05
C THR A 105 16.67 -4.51 1.12
N HIS A 106 17.56 -3.55 0.86
CA HIS A 106 18.16 -2.73 1.90
C HIS A 106 17.09 -1.85 2.55
N TRP A 107 16.29 -1.14 1.77
CA TRP A 107 15.18 -0.34 2.30
C TRP A 107 14.19 -1.19 3.11
N TYR A 108 13.84 -2.39 2.62
CA TYR A 108 12.96 -3.29 3.35
C TYR A 108 13.53 -3.67 4.72
N ASP A 109 14.81 -4.04 4.77
CA ASP A 109 15.46 -4.51 5.99
C ASP A 109 15.82 -3.37 6.97
N THR A 110 16.20 -2.19 6.47
CA THR A 110 16.75 -1.10 7.30
C THR A 110 15.78 0.05 7.54
N VAL A 111 14.68 0.13 6.79
CA VAL A 111 13.66 1.19 6.94
C VAL A 111 12.31 0.58 7.26
N TYR A 112 11.78 -0.27 6.37
CA TYR A 112 10.42 -0.79 6.51
C TYR A 112 10.24 -1.68 7.76
N LEU A 113 11.09 -2.70 7.94
CA LEU A 113 10.99 -3.61 9.08
C LEU A 113 11.15 -2.88 10.43
N PRO A 114 12.18 -2.04 10.65
CA PRO A 114 12.29 -1.28 11.89
C PRO A 114 11.08 -0.38 12.18
N LEU A 115 10.49 0.24 11.15
CA LEU A 115 9.27 1.01 11.29
C LEU A 115 8.08 0.16 11.75
N VAL A 116 7.88 -1.02 11.13
CA VAL A 116 6.83 -1.97 11.52
C VAL A 116 7.03 -2.43 12.96
N GLU A 117 8.26 -2.80 13.34
CA GLU A 117 8.58 -3.22 14.71
C GLU A 117 8.24 -2.12 15.72
N LYS A 118 8.57 -0.87 15.42
CA LYS A 118 8.29 0.27 16.30
C LYS A 118 6.79 0.55 16.42
N ILE A 119 6.06 0.50 15.30
CA ILE A 119 4.59 0.63 15.27
C ILE A 119 3.94 -0.43 16.16
N GLN A 120 4.39 -1.68 16.07
CA GLN A 120 3.90 -2.80 16.86
C GLN A 120 4.26 -2.67 18.35
N GLN A 121 5.51 -2.32 18.66
CA GLN A 121 5.98 -2.13 20.04
C GLN A 121 5.19 -1.03 20.78
N GLN A 122 4.80 0.02 20.06
CA GLN A 122 4.06 1.14 20.63
C GLN A 122 2.53 0.96 20.58
N ASP A 123 2.05 -0.18 20.08
CA ASP A 123 0.64 -0.52 19.90
C ASP A 123 -0.16 0.58 19.17
N ILE A 124 0.46 1.22 18.17
CA ILE A 124 -0.17 2.35 17.45
C ILE A 124 -1.37 1.86 16.64
N LEU A 125 -1.32 0.62 16.14
CA LEU A 125 -2.39 0.03 15.34
C LEU A 125 -3.72 -0.07 16.11
N SER A 126 -3.69 -0.12 17.44
CA SER A 126 -4.89 -0.19 18.28
C SER A 126 -5.82 1.04 18.14
N PHE A 127 -5.27 2.17 17.68
CA PHE A 127 -6.03 3.39 17.37
C PHE A 127 -6.66 3.40 15.97
N PHE A 128 -6.34 2.43 15.10
CA PHE A 128 -6.72 2.40 13.69
C PHE A 128 -7.32 1.06 13.27
N PRO A 129 -8.55 0.73 13.71
CA PRO A 129 -9.18 -0.54 13.38
C PRO A 129 -9.35 -0.71 11.86
N GLY A 130 -9.00 -1.89 11.35
CA GLY A 130 -9.07 -2.22 9.92
C GLY A 130 -7.88 -1.73 9.09
N ARG A 131 -6.81 -1.23 9.73
CA ARG A 131 -5.54 -0.89 9.07
C ARG A 131 -4.48 -1.94 9.34
N THR A 132 -3.41 -1.87 8.55
CA THR A 132 -2.21 -2.69 8.71
C THR A 132 -1.01 -1.85 9.11
N ASP A 133 0.05 -2.52 9.57
CA ASP A 133 1.33 -1.84 9.83
C ASP A 133 1.86 -1.14 8.57
N ALA A 134 1.64 -1.71 7.39
CA ALA A 134 2.05 -1.11 6.11
C ALA A 134 1.34 0.24 5.86
N ASP A 135 0.05 0.35 6.17
CA ASP A 135 -0.68 1.62 6.03
C ASP A 135 -0.07 2.70 6.93
N LEU A 136 0.27 2.31 8.16
CA LEU A 136 0.89 3.22 9.14
C LEU A 136 2.30 3.62 8.70
N VAL A 137 3.09 2.70 8.14
CA VAL A 137 4.41 3.03 7.56
C VAL A 137 4.27 4.10 6.48
N VAL A 138 3.35 3.95 5.53
CA VAL A 138 3.10 4.96 4.49
C VAL A 138 2.76 6.32 5.13
N TRP A 139 1.91 6.34 6.16
CA TRP A 139 1.53 7.59 6.83
C TRP A 139 2.67 8.24 7.60
N VAL A 140 3.55 7.43 8.20
CA VAL A 140 4.76 7.88 8.87
C VAL A 140 5.70 8.52 7.85
N LEU A 141 5.97 7.85 6.72
CA LEU A 141 6.82 8.39 5.65
C LEU A 141 6.28 9.71 5.08
N ARG A 142 4.98 9.79 4.78
CA ARG A 142 4.33 11.06 4.36
C ARG A 142 4.49 12.17 5.39
N HIS A 143 4.41 11.83 6.67
CA HIS A 143 4.55 12.79 7.75
C HIS A 143 5.99 13.30 7.84
N TRP A 144 6.99 12.44 7.61
CA TRP A 144 8.40 12.84 7.58
C TRP A 144 8.71 13.78 6.43
N GLU A 145 8.28 13.42 5.23
CA GLU A 145 8.46 14.27 4.05
C GLU A 145 7.86 15.68 4.27
N LYS A 146 6.71 15.72 4.96
CA LYS A 146 6.09 16.99 5.34
C LYS A 146 6.94 17.78 6.34
N LEU A 147 7.46 17.13 7.39
CA LEU A 147 8.32 17.79 8.38
C LEU A 147 9.60 18.32 7.73
N GLU A 148 10.25 17.54 6.86
CA GLU A 148 11.44 17.98 6.13
C GLU A 148 11.18 19.24 5.30
N ARG A 149 10.04 19.30 4.61
CA ARG A 149 9.63 20.47 3.82
C ARG A 149 9.28 21.70 4.67
N ASP A 150 8.57 21.51 5.77
CA ASP A 150 8.05 22.60 6.60
C ASP A 150 9.13 23.17 7.54
N GLU A 151 10.06 22.33 8.04
CA GLU A 151 11.03 22.69 9.08
C GLU A 151 12.47 22.88 8.57
N GLY A 152 12.74 22.62 7.28
CA GLY A 152 13.97 23.07 6.62
C GLY A 152 15.21 22.21 6.85
N GLY A 153 15.05 20.88 6.77
CA GLY A 153 16.17 19.96 6.49
C GLY A 153 17.15 19.67 7.63
N GLU A 154 16.68 19.50 8.86
CA GLU A 154 17.41 18.63 9.78
C GLU A 154 17.05 17.18 9.43
N GLU A 155 18.08 16.34 9.28
CA GLU A 155 18.01 14.92 8.94
C GLU A 155 17.26 14.18 10.07
N ILE A 156 15.93 14.17 10.01
CA ILE A 156 15.13 13.55 11.07
C ILE A 156 15.35 12.04 10.95
N LEU A 157 15.94 11.46 11.98
CA LEU A 157 16.17 10.03 12.04
C LEU A 157 14.82 9.29 12.00
N PRO A 158 14.77 8.12 11.34
CA PRO A 158 13.57 7.29 11.30
C PRO A 158 12.92 7.07 12.68
N ASP A 159 13.71 7.06 13.74
CA ASP A 159 13.24 6.90 15.10
C ASP A 159 12.45 8.09 15.64
N GLU A 160 12.98 9.30 15.54
CA GLU A 160 12.35 10.51 16.08
C GLU A 160 11.00 10.77 15.43
N ALA A 161 10.89 10.35 14.18
CA ALA A 161 9.81 10.70 13.33
C ALA A 161 8.65 9.68 13.45
N VAL A 162 8.90 8.42 13.87
CA VAL A 162 7.84 7.55 14.41
C VAL A 162 7.35 8.07 15.76
N GLU A 163 8.26 8.55 16.62
CA GLU A 163 7.90 9.07 17.93
C GLU A 163 7.02 10.32 17.84
N ASP A 164 7.40 11.32 17.03
CA ASP A 164 6.56 12.50 16.78
C ASP A 164 5.21 12.09 16.16
N PHE A 165 5.19 11.14 15.22
CA PHE A 165 3.94 10.62 14.67
C PHE A 165 3.06 9.96 15.74
N ALA A 166 3.64 9.13 16.59
CA ALA A 166 2.94 8.43 17.67
C ALA A 166 2.42 9.40 18.73
N GLU A 167 3.23 10.37 19.15
CA GLU A 167 2.84 11.41 20.10
C GLU A 167 1.69 12.26 19.56
N ARG A 168 1.81 12.76 18.33
CA ARG A 168 0.72 13.53 17.70
C ARG A 168 -0.55 12.71 17.55
N THR A 169 -0.41 11.42 17.23
CA THR A 169 -1.55 10.50 17.11
C THR A 169 -2.22 10.28 18.45
N ARG A 170 -1.47 10.07 19.53
CA ARG A 170 -2.00 9.92 20.90
C ARG A 170 -2.76 11.17 21.37
N HIS A 171 -2.33 12.36 20.96
CA HIS A 171 -3.00 13.62 21.32
C HIS A 171 -4.29 13.87 20.52
N ASN A 172 -4.47 13.32 19.31
CA ASN A 172 -5.66 13.58 18.50
C ASN A 172 -6.09 12.44 17.56
N PRO A 173 -6.32 11.22 18.09
CA PRO A 173 -6.53 10.02 17.27
C PRO A 173 -7.83 10.11 16.45
N LEU A 174 -8.90 10.61 17.08
CA LEU A 174 -10.23 10.73 16.48
C LEU A 174 -10.27 11.76 15.34
N ARG A 175 -9.53 12.88 15.44
CA ARG A 175 -9.51 13.92 14.40
C ARG A 175 -8.78 13.47 13.15
N ARG A 176 -7.73 12.63 13.27
CA ARG A 176 -7.06 12.03 12.11
C ARG A 176 -7.92 10.94 11.47
N LEU A 177 -8.58 10.10 12.26
CA LEU A 177 -9.56 9.14 11.76
C LEU A 177 -10.74 9.85 11.02
N LEU A 178 -11.21 10.98 11.55
CA LEU A 178 -12.30 11.79 10.96
C LEU A 178 -11.89 12.59 9.72
N ALA A 179 -10.73 13.26 9.72
CA ALA A 179 -10.21 13.96 8.55
C ALA A 179 -9.97 12.98 7.38
N TRP A 180 -9.63 11.73 7.72
CA TRP A 180 -9.46 10.64 6.78
C TRP A 180 -10.82 10.10 6.26
N LEU A 181 -11.83 9.89 7.11
CA LEU A 181 -13.20 9.53 6.69
C LEU A 181 -13.84 10.59 5.77
N GLN A 182 -13.58 11.87 6.02
CA GLN A 182 -14.10 12.97 5.19
C GLN A 182 -13.55 12.97 3.76
N ARG A 183 -12.30 12.55 3.55
CA ARG A 183 -11.73 12.39 2.19
C ARG A 183 -12.28 11.18 1.45
N ARG A 184 -12.80 10.16 2.16
CA ARG A 184 -13.44 8.98 1.56
C ARG A 184 -14.90 9.22 1.15
N VAL A 185 -15.61 10.14 1.81
CA VAL A 185 -17.02 10.47 1.49
C VAL A 185 -17.14 11.58 0.44
N MET A 186 -16.17 12.49 0.34
CA MET A 186 -16.12 13.49 -0.73
C MET A 186 -15.12 13.10 -1.81
N GLY A 187 -15.54 12.17 -2.68
CA GLY A 187 -15.32 12.40 -4.10
C GLY A 187 -16.09 13.66 -4.51
N ALA A 188 -15.54 14.84 -4.21
CA ALA A 188 -16.01 16.10 -4.75
C ALA A 188 -15.17 16.43 -5.99
N PRO A 189 -15.80 16.84 -7.10
CA PRO A 189 -15.13 17.02 -8.38
C PRO A 189 -14.05 18.09 -8.28
N VAL A 190 -12.99 17.91 -9.05
CA VAL A 190 -12.07 18.97 -9.42
C VAL A 190 -12.89 20.04 -10.16
N GLU A 191 -13.28 21.10 -9.46
CA GLU A 191 -13.65 22.34 -10.12
C GLU A 191 -12.37 22.95 -10.68
N GLN A 192 -12.28 22.95 -12.00
CA GLN A 192 -11.40 23.84 -12.74
C GLN A 192 -11.99 25.25 -12.65
N GLU A 193 -11.23 26.20 -12.08
CA GLU A 193 -11.07 27.58 -12.58
C GLU A 193 -9.91 28.28 -11.87
#